data_AF-A0A6J8BCT7-F1
#
_entry.id   AF-A0A6J8BCT7-F1
#
_cell.length_a   1.000
_cell.length_b   1.000
_cell.length_c   1.000
_cell.angle_alpha   90.00
_cell.angle_beta   90.00
_cell.angle_gamma   90.00
#
_symmetry.space_group_name_H-M   'P 1'
#
loop_
_entity.id
_entity.type
_entity.pdbx_description
1 polymer ?
#
loop_
_entity_poly.entity_id
_entity_poly.type
_entity_poly.pdbx_seq_one_letter_code
_entity_poly.pdbx_strand_id
1 'polypeptide(L)'
;MLLRLQKYDFSLKYIPGKDLIVPDMLSRAPIKININNEVENDIECFVNMVIRNTSMSDRNLEQITEETSKDDTLQTLTRLIIDGWPDEKNEVPKEVFEYWNFRDELSNVNGIILKGEKITIPTKSWGFTHTVSSPHYQQSNGLAERFVQSVKKMLSKSKQDGKDPYIAMLKYRNTPLENIDSPAQLLMNRRLRTTIPTIKNRLKPKCGNLKNTQRKMKQQKMNQKQYYDKSSKPLPDYNLMTLYDSSTILKENGTKELS
;
A
#
# COMPACT_ATOMS: atom_id res chain seq x y z
N MET A 1 20.68 4.69 14.48
CA MET A 1 20.77 5.48 13.24
C MET A 1 20.68 4.52 12.06
N LEU A 2 19.54 4.49 11.36
CA LEU A 2 19.34 3.59 10.21
C LEU A 2 19.96 4.29 8.98
N LEU A 3 21.08 3.78 8.47
CA LEU A 3 21.61 4.23 7.19
C LEU A 3 20.78 3.61 6.06
N ARG A 4 20.12 4.46 5.28
CA ARG A 4 19.32 4.06 4.13
C ARG A 4 20.25 4.06 2.90
N LEU A 5 20.58 2.86 2.40
CA LEU A 5 21.43 2.71 1.21
C LEU A 5 20.67 3.18 -0.03
N GLN A 6 21.11 4.29 -0.61
CA GLN A 6 20.65 4.76 -1.92
C GLN A 6 21.23 3.87 -3.02
N LYS A 7 20.50 3.70 -4.13
CA LYS A 7 20.92 2.86 -5.28
C LYS A 7 21.95 3.61 -6.12
N TYR A 8 23.17 3.73 -5.61
CA TYR A 8 24.31 4.21 -6.40
C TYR A 8 25.16 3.05 -6.90
N ASP A 9 25.65 3.19 -8.13
CA ASP A 9 26.80 2.42 -8.61
C ASP A 9 28.07 3.07 -8.05
N PHE A 10 28.51 2.63 -6.87
CA PHE A 10 29.75 3.11 -6.29
C PHE A 10 30.93 2.20 -6.67
N SER A 11 32.05 2.82 -7.04
CA SER A 11 33.31 2.11 -7.20
C SER A 11 34.09 2.18 -5.89
N LEU A 12 34.02 1.10 -5.11
CA LEU A 12 34.77 1.01 -3.86
C LEU A 12 36.25 0.70 -4.17
N LYS A 13 37.15 1.65 -3.92
CA LYS A 13 38.59 1.41 -3.95
C LYS A 13 39.11 1.30 -2.53
N TYR A 14 39.69 0.15 -2.19
CA TYR A 14 40.39 -0.04 -0.93
C TYR A 14 41.71 0.73 -0.96
N ILE A 15 41.92 1.60 0.02
CA ILE A 15 43.18 2.31 0.23
C ILE A 15 43.70 1.87 1.61
N PRO A 16 44.91 1.29 1.70
CA PRO A 16 45.53 0.93 2.97
C PRO A 16 45.64 2.15 3.89
N GLY A 17 45.38 1.99 5.19
CA GLY A 17 45.29 3.11 6.13
C GLY A 17 46.54 3.98 6.26
N LYS A 18 47.71 3.50 5.82
CA LYS A 18 48.96 4.26 5.76
C LYS A 18 48.97 5.34 4.67
N ASP A 19 48.25 5.09 3.58
CA ASP A 19 48.12 5.98 2.42
C ASP A 19 46.84 6.84 2.53
N LEU A 20 45.99 6.55 3.51
CA LEU A 20 44.79 7.30 3.82
C LEU A 20 45.17 8.45 4.77
N ILE A 21 45.76 9.50 4.19
CA ILE A 21 46.32 10.65 4.92
C ILE A 21 45.22 11.60 5.45
N VAL A 22 44.00 11.53 4.89
CA VAL A 22 42.90 12.50 5.15
C VAL A 22 41.52 11.87 5.46
N PRO A 23 41.38 10.69 6.11
CA PRO A 23 40.06 10.07 6.33
C PRO A 23 39.22 10.84 7.34
N ASP A 24 39.87 11.40 8.35
CA ASP A 24 39.19 12.01 9.51
C ASP A 24 38.93 13.52 9.32
N MET A 25 39.56 14.18 8.32
CA MET A 25 39.32 15.61 8.07
C MET A 25 38.08 15.88 7.23
N LEU A 26 37.65 14.98 6.33
CA LEU A 26 36.43 15.21 5.52
C LEU A 26 35.15 15.11 6.36
N SER A 27 35.13 14.30 7.41
CA SER A 27 33.99 14.21 8.34
C SER A 27 34.00 15.27 9.44
N ARG A 28 35.14 15.97 9.65
CA ARG A 28 35.34 16.90 10.77
C ARG A 28 35.67 18.34 10.37
N ALA A 29 36.05 18.59 9.12
CA ALA A 29 36.26 19.94 8.62
C ALA A 29 34.91 20.48 8.11
N PRO A 30 34.26 21.39 8.85
CA PRO A 30 33.07 22.05 8.34
C PRO A 30 33.47 22.82 7.09
N ILE A 31 33.01 22.35 5.94
CA ILE A 31 33.20 23.08 4.70
C ILE A 31 32.38 24.36 4.85
N LYS A 32 33.01 25.54 4.67
CA LYS A 32 32.33 26.83 4.62
C LYS A 32 31.55 27.00 3.30
N ILE A 33 30.81 25.99 2.90
CA ILE A 33 29.87 26.10 1.79
C ILE A 33 28.55 26.62 2.36
N ASN A 34 27.92 27.49 1.59
CA ASN A 34 26.58 27.99 1.85
C ASN A 34 25.65 26.76 1.94
N ILE A 35 25.39 26.29 3.17
CA ILE A 35 24.80 24.97 3.49
C ILE A 35 23.47 24.74 2.76
N ASN A 36 22.79 25.82 2.40
CA ASN A 36 21.52 25.78 1.69
C ASN A 36 21.64 25.05 0.34
N ASN A 37 22.69 25.32 -0.45
CA ASN A 37 22.73 24.84 -1.84
C ASN A 37 23.13 23.36 -1.98
N GLU A 38 24.00 22.83 -1.12
CA GLU A 38 24.43 21.42 -1.22
C GLU A 38 23.38 20.45 -0.68
N VAL A 39 22.73 20.78 0.45
CA VAL A 39 21.67 19.96 1.02
C VAL A 39 20.44 19.94 0.09
N GLU A 40 20.09 21.09 -0.50
CA GLU A 40 19.02 21.16 -1.52
C GLU A 40 19.36 20.32 -2.75
N ASN A 41 20.61 20.41 -3.26
CA ASN A 41 21.05 19.60 -4.40
C ASN A 41 21.03 18.10 -4.10
N ASP A 42 21.42 17.67 -2.89
CA ASP A 42 21.42 16.27 -2.49
C ASP A 42 19.99 15.72 -2.37
N ILE A 43 19.06 16.51 -1.83
CA ILE A 43 17.63 16.17 -1.76
C ILE A 43 17.05 16.07 -3.19
N GLU A 44 17.34 17.04 -4.04
CA GLU A 44 16.88 17.05 -5.43
C GLU A 44 17.45 15.87 -6.22
N CYS A 45 18.73 15.53 -6.03
CA CYS A 45 19.36 14.39 -6.67
C CYS A 45 18.76 13.05 -6.20
N PHE A 46 18.43 12.92 -4.92
CA PHE A 46 17.74 11.75 -4.39
C PHE A 46 16.35 11.59 -5.01
N VAL A 47 15.58 12.68 -5.10
CA VAL A 47 14.24 12.61 -5.68
C VAL A 47 14.29 12.31 -7.18
N ASN A 48 15.21 12.94 -7.91
CA ASN A 48 15.45 12.63 -9.32
C ASN A 48 15.82 11.15 -9.53
N MET A 49 16.59 10.56 -8.60
CA MET A 49 16.89 9.12 -8.61
C MET A 49 15.63 8.27 -8.37
N VAL A 50 14.74 8.65 -7.46
CA VAL A 50 13.48 7.94 -7.21
C VAL A 50 12.60 7.94 -8.46
N ILE A 51 12.45 9.09 -9.12
CA ILE A 51 11.64 9.23 -10.34
C ILE A 51 12.21 8.37 -11.47
N ARG A 52 13.53 8.46 -11.74
CA ARG A 52 14.19 7.66 -12.79
C ARG A 52 14.12 6.15 -12.56
N ASN A 53 14.12 5.72 -11.30
CA ASN A 53 14.02 4.31 -10.93
C ASN A 53 12.59 3.80 -10.83
N THR A 54 11.60 4.66 -11.00
CA THR A 54 10.20 4.24 -10.98
C THR A 54 9.88 3.53 -12.29
N SER A 55 9.18 2.40 -12.24
CA SER A 55 8.83 1.56 -13.41
C SER A 55 7.81 2.20 -14.37
N MET A 56 7.63 3.52 -14.33
CA MET A 56 6.62 4.25 -15.07
C MET A 56 7.23 4.95 -16.28
N SER A 57 6.55 4.88 -17.42
CA SER A 57 6.93 5.64 -18.61
C SER A 57 6.68 7.14 -18.39
N ASP A 58 7.51 7.98 -18.99
CA ASP A 58 7.38 9.45 -18.98
C ASP A 58 5.96 9.92 -19.32
N ARG A 59 5.30 9.25 -20.28
CA ARG A 59 3.89 9.53 -20.64
C ARG A 59 2.92 9.37 -19.47
N ASN A 60 3.12 8.37 -18.61
CA ASN A 60 2.25 8.17 -17.45
C ASN A 60 2.55 9.20 -16.36
N LEU A 61 3.80 9.69 -16.27
CA LEU A 61 4.17 10.75 -15.35
C LEU A 61 3.54 12.08 -15.77
N GLU A 62 3.59 12.41 -17.06
CA GLU A 62 2.89 13.58 -17.62
C GLU A 62 1.38 13.53 -17.34
N GLN A 63 0.74 12.37 -17.56
CA GLN A 63 -0.67 12.18 -17.21
C GLN A 63 -0.93 12.41 -15.71
N ILE A 64 -0.07 11.91 -14.83
CA ILE A 64 -0.21 12.16 -13.40
C ILE A 64 -0.07 13.64 -13.08
N THR A 65 0.86 14.36 -13.71
CA THR A 65 1.04 15.81 -13.47
C THR A 65 -0.16 16.62 -13.93
N GLU A 66 -0.74 16.26 -15.08
CA GLU A 66 -1.93 16.90 -15.63
C GLU A 66 -3.15 16.66 -14.73
N GLU A 67 -3.33 15.42 -14.28
CA GLU A 67 -4.43 15.05 -13.38
C GLU A 67 -4.25 15.61 -11.96
N THR A 68 -3.01 15.72 -11.47
CA THR A 68 -2.70 16.40 -10.20
C THR A 68 -3.06 17.89 -10.29
N SER A 69 -2.81 18.50 -11.46
CA SER A 69 -3.19 19.88 -11.74
C SER A 69 -4.69 20.09 -11.90
N LYS A 70 -5.49 19.03 -12.07
CA LYS A 70 -6.97 19.12 -12.11
C LYS A 70 -7.61 18.88 -10.73
N ASP A 71 -6.91 18.23 -9.80
CA ASP A 71 -7.44 17.88 -8.49
C ASP A 71 -7.16 18.97 -7.45
N ASP A 72 -8.20 19.72 -7.06
CA ASP A 72 -8.13 20.79 -6.06
C ASP A 72 -7.50 20.33 -4.73
N THR A 73 -7.72 19.07 -4.33
CA THR A 73 -7.19 18.53 -3.07
C THR A 73 -5.68 18.36 -3.12
N LEU A 74 -5.16 17.87 -4.25
CA LEU A 74 -3.73 17.69 -4.46
C LEU A 74 -3.04 19.03 -4.75
N GLN A 75 -3.71 19.99 -5.38
CA GLN A 75 -3.21 21.35 -5.50
C GLN A 75 -3.03 22.00 -4.12
N THR A 76 -4.04 21.87 -3.24
CA THR A 76 -3.96 22.39 -1.87
C THR A 76 -2.82 21.73 -1.11
N LEU A 77 -2.65 20.41 -1.26
CA LEU A 77 -1.53 19.67 -0.69
C LEU A 77 -0.18 20.15 -1.23
N THR A 78 -0.09 20.41 -2.53
CA THR A 78 1.11 20.93 -3.20
C THR A 78 1.52 22.27 -2.60
N ARG A 79 0.55 23.18 -2.37
CA ARG A 79 0.79 24.47 -1.72
C ARG A 79 1.31 24.29 -0.30
N LEU A 80 0.68 23.44 0.52
CA LEU A 80 1.16 23.16 1.88
C LEU A 80 2.56 22.54 1.93
N ILE A 81 2.94 21.75 0.94
CA ILE A 81 4.30 21.17 0.87
C ILE A 81 5.34 22.27 0.56
N ILE A 82 4.99 23.26 -0.26
CA ILE A 82 5.90 24.36 -0.65
C ILE A 82 5.95 25.45 0.43
N ASP A 83 4.79 25.90 0.91
CA ASP A 83 4.65 27.02 1.84
C ASP A 83 4.94 26.60 3.30
N GLY A 84 4.89 25.30 3.58
CA GLY A 84 5.03 24.72 4.91
C GLY A 84 3.71 24.29 5.53
N TRP A 85 3.79 23.29 6.40
CA TRP A 85 2.64 22.81 7.16
C TRP A 85 2.40 23.70 8.39
N PRO A 86 1.14 23.99 8.77
CA PRO A 86 0.83 24.63 10.04
C PRO A 86 1.37 23.84 11.23
N ASP A 87 1.54 24.49 12.39
CA ASP A 87 1.97 23.81 13.62
C ASP A 87 0.85 22.94 14.21
N GLU A 88 -0.39 23.42 14.10
CA GLU A 88 -1.57 22.77 14.67
C GLU A 88 -2.41 22.03 13.62
N LYS A 89 -2.81 20.80 13.95
CA LYS A 89 -3.58 19.94 13.05
C LYS A 89 -4.96 20.50 12.69
N ASN A 90 -5.52 21.36 13.54
CA ASN A 90 -6.85 21.94 13.36
C ASN A 90 -6.88 23.04 12.29
N GLU A 91 -5.73 23.62 11.94
CA GLU A 91 -5.61 24.67 10.93
C GLU A 91 -5.51 24.09 9.51
N VAL A 92 -5.33 22.78 9.40
CA VAL A 92 -5.19 22.07 8.13
C VAL A 92 -6.56 21.88 7.48
N PRO A 93 -6.70 22.17 6.17
CA PRO A 93 -7.93 21.90 5.44
C PRO A 93 -8.34 20.42 5.56
N LYS A 94 -9.64 20.18 5.78
CA LYS A 94 -10.20 18.83 5.99
C LYS A 94 -9.89 17.88 4.83
N GLU A 95 -9.77 18.42 3.62
CA GLU A 95 -9.48 17.70 2.39
C GLU A 95 -8.10 17.03 2.37
N VAL A 96 -7.12 17.63 3.06
CA VAL A 96 -5.73 17.15 3.11
C VAL A 96 -5.36 16.62 4.51
N PHE A 97 -6.35 16.54 5.41
CA PHE A 97 -6.17 16.08 6.79
C PHE A 97 -5.56 14.66 6.88
N GLU A 98 -5.86 13.80 5.89
CA GLU A 98 -5.29 12.45 5.80
C GLU A 98 -3.76 12.47 5.64
N TYR A 99 -3.22 13.52 5.03
CA TYR A 99 -1.80 13.68 4.69
C TYR A 99 -0.94 14.19 5.85
N TRP A 100 -1.56 14.77 6.89
CA TRP A 100 -0.87 15.34 8.06
C TRP A 100 0.09 14.35 8.74
N ASN A 101 -0.36 13.11 8.93
CA ASN A 101 0.40 12.09 9.66
C ASN A 101 1.71 11.69 8.96
N PHE A 102 1.87 12.05 7.69
CA PHE A 102 3.06 11.74 6.90
C PHE A 102 3.60 12.98 6.18
N ARG A 103 3.31 14.19 6.69
CA ARG A 103 3.79 15.47 6.15
C ARG A 103 5.30 15.51 5.95
N ASP A 104 6.06 14.94 6.88
CA ASP A 104 7.53 14.90 6.86
C ASP A 104 8.08 13.93 5.80
N GLU A 105 7.23 13.03 5.27
CA GLU A 105 7.57 12.10 4.19
C GLU A 105 7.08 12.58 2.82
N LEU A 106 6.37 13.71 2.76
CA LEU A 106 5.82 14.25 1.52
C LEU A 106 6.81 15.19 0.86
N SER A 107 6.97 15.02 -0.44
CA SER A 107 7.80 15.88 -1.27
C SER A 107 7.09 16.14 -2.59
N ASN A 108 7.20 17.35 -3.10
CA ASN A 108 6.67 17.70 -4.41
C ASN A 108 7.84 17.90 -5.38
N VAL A 109 7.84 17.19 -6.51
CA VAL A 109 8.81 17.39 -7.58
C VAL A 109 8.11 17.45 -8.92
N ASN A 110 8.30 18.56 -9.62
CA ASN A 110 7.75 18.80 -10.96
C ASN A 110 6.23 18.56 -11.06
N GLY A 111 5.47 18.85 -9.99
CA GLY A 111 4.02 18.63 -9.93
C GLY A 111 3.62 17.18 -9.59
N ILE A 112 4.56 16.34 -9.18
CA ILE A 112 4.32 14.99 -8.69
C ILE A 112 4.53 14.97 -7.17
N ILE A 113 3.52 14.50 -6.45
CA ILE A 113 3.58 14.34 -5.00
C ILE A 113 4.11 12.94 -4.68
N LEU A 114 5.24 12.88 -4.00
CA LEU A 114 5.87 11.66 -3.51
C LEU A 114 5.62 11.50 -2.02
N LYS A 115 5.30 10.27 -1.61
CA LYS A 115 5.31 9.81 -0.23
C LYS A 115 6.51 8.87 -0.06
N GLY A 116 7.64 9.42 0.38
CA GLY A 116 8.93 8.74 0.37
C GLY A 116 9.32 8.31 -1.05
N GLU A 117 9.32 7.00 -1.32
CA GLU A 117 9.65 6.43 -2.64
C GLU A 117 8.43 6.16 -3.54
N LYS A 118 7.21 6.46 -3.06
CA LYS A 118 5.96 6.12 -3.76
C LYS A 118 5.30 7.35 -4.35
N ILE A 119 4.84 7.27 -5.59
CA ILE A 119 4.05 8.32 -6.23
C ILE A 119 2.61 8.28 -5.70
N THR A 120 2.09 9.45 -5.33
CA THR A 120 0.67 9.63 -4.99
C THR A 120 -0.11 9.76 -6.30
N ILE A 121 -1.04 8.82 -6.53
CA ILE A 121 -1.84 8.80 -7.76
C ILE A 121 -3.16 9.55 -7.51
N PRO A 122 -3.55 10.50 -8.38
CA PRO A 122 -4.87 11.12 -8.32
C PRO A 122 -5.98 10.06 -8.45
N THR A 123 -6.77 9.87 -7.40
CA THR A 123 -7.80 8.81 -7.33
C THR A 123 -9.03 9.16 -8.15
N LYS A 124 -9.39 10.45 -8.20
CA LYS A 124 -10.60 10.95 -8.89
C LYS A 124 -10.58 10.66 -10.39
N SER A 125 -9.45 10.87 -11.05
CA SER A 125 -9.34 10.75 -12.51
C SER A 125 -9.29 9.31 -13.01
N TRP A 126 -8.79 8.39 -12.19
CA TRP A 126 -8.64 6.98 -12.55
C TRP A 126 -9.85 6.13 -12.15
N GLY A 127 -10.87 6.74 -11.53
CA GLY A 127 -12.14 6.09 -11.23
C GLY A 127 -12.07 5.01 -10.15
N PHE A 128 -11.07 5.04 -9.27
CA PHE A 128 -10.98 4.13 -8.13
C PHE A 128 -11.01 4.89 -6.81
N THR A 129 -11.68 4.32 -5.81
CA THR A 129 -11.68 4.85 -4.45
C THR A 129 -10.63 4.12 -3.63
N HIS A 130 -9.71 4.87 -3.04
CA HIS A 130 -8.74 4.30 -2.12
C HIS A 130 -9.41 4.09 -0.77
N THR A 131 -9.56 2.82 -0.36
CA THR A 131 -10.10 2.46 0.95
C THR A 131 -8.98 1.97 1.85
N VAL A 132 -8.63 2.77 2.86
CA VAL A 132 -7.66 2.38 3.89
C VAL A 132 -8.39 1.72 5.05
N SER A 133 -7.90 0.56 5.49
CA SER A 133 -8.30 -0.03 6.76
C SER A 133 -7.44 0.54 7.89
N SER A 134 -8.00 0.67 9.09
CA SER A 134 -7.21 0.97 10.29
C SER A 134 -6.08 -0.06 10.45
N PRO A 135 -4.85 0.34 10.84
CA PRO A 135 -3.75 -0.60 11.08
C PRO A 135 -4.10 -1.74 12.04
N HIS A 136 -5.00 -1.49 12.99
CA HIS A 136 -5.45 -2.46 14.00
C HIS A 136 -6.67 -3.28 13.56
N TYR A 137 -7.03 -3.24 12.27
CA TYR A 137 -8.18 -3.97 11.73
C TYR A 137 -7.74 -5.11 10.81
N GLN A 138 -7.05 -6.12 11.39
CA GLN A 138 -6.46 -7.24 10.65
C GLN A 138 -7.51 -8.08 9.91
N GLN A 139 -8.77 -8.07 10.37
CA GLN A 139 -9.88 -8.79 9.75
C GLN A 139 -10.12 -8.37 8.29
N SER A 140 -9.86 -7.11 7.94
CA SER A 140 -10.01 -6.61 6.56
C SER A 140 -9.10 -7.33 5.55
N ASN A 141 -7.91 -7.76 5.99
CA ASN A 141 -6.92 -8.43 5.15
C ASN A 141 -6.99 -9.97 5.23
N GLY A 142 -7.87 -10.52 6.06
CA GLY A 142 -7.93 -11.95 6.35
C GLY A 142 -8.13 -12.84 5.12
N LEU A 143 -8.89 -12.39 4.11
CA LEU A 143 -9.07 -13.15 2.86
C LEU A 143 -7.76 -13.28 2.07
N ALA A 144 -7.01 -12.19 1.94
CA ALA A 144 -5.73 -12.18 1.26
C ALA A 144 -4.71 -13.04 2.02
N GLU A 145 -4.67 -12.94 3.35
CA GLU A 145 -3.80 -13.76 4.19
C GLU A 145 -4.09 -15.26 4.06
N ARG A 146 -5.36 -15.66 4.13
CA ARG A 146 -5.78 -17.06 3.95
C ARG A 146 -5.45 -17.58 2.55
N PHE A 147 -5.58 -16.73 1.53
CA PHE A 147 -5.15 -17.07 0.18
C PHE A 147 -3.65 -17.32 0.11
N VAL A 148 -2.82 -16.40 0.64
CA VAL A 148 -1.37 -16.56 0.69
C VAL A 148 -0.96 -17.82 1.45
N GLN A 149 -1.59 -18.10 2.59
CA GLN A 149 -1.37 -19.35 3.33
C GLN A 149 -1.69 -20.58 2.49
N SER A 150 -2.79 -20.57 1.74
CA SER A 150 -3.20 -21.67 0.87
C SER A 150 -2.20 -21.90 -0.26
N VAL A 151 -1.73 -20.83 -0.90
CA VAL A 151 -0.70 -20.89 -1.94
C VAL A 151 0.62 -21.41 -1.38
N LYS A 152 1.08 -20.92 -0.22
CA LYS A 152 2.30 -21.42 0.44
C LYS A 152 2.22 -22.91 0.72
N LYS A 153 1.10 -23.39 1.27
CA LYS A 153 0.87 -24.83 1.51
C LYS A 153 0.92 -25.64 0.21
N MET A 154 0.33 -25.14 -0.86
CA MET A 154 0.33 -25.78 -2.18
C MET A 154 1.74 -25.90 -2.77
N LEU A 155 2.53 -24.83 -2.66
CA LEU A 155 3.92 -24.81 -3.10
C LEU A 155 4.79 -25.80 -2.29
N SER A 156 4.64 -25.80 -0.96
CA SER A 156 5.36 -26.76 -0.10
C SER A 156 5.04 -28.21 -0.44
N LYS A 157 3.76 -28.55 -0.68
CA LYS A 157 3.35 -29.88 -1.12
C LYS A 157 3.90 -30.26 -2.48
N SER A 158 3.92 -29.31 -3.43
CA SER A 158 4.47 -29.56 -4.77
C SER A 158 5.97 -29.85 -4.71
N LYS A 159 6.69 -29.16 -3.83
CA LYS A 159 8.11 -29.41 -3.56
C LYS A 159 8.36 -30.79 -2.96
N GLN A 160 7.52 -31.23 -2.01
CA GLN A 160 7.60 -32.57 -1.41
C GLN A 160 7.33 -33.67 -2.45
N ASP A 161 6.36 -33.46 -3.33
CA ASP A 161 5.99 -34.40 -4.41
C ASP A 161 6.97 -34.38 -5.60
N GLY A 162 7.95 -33.47 -5.64
CA GLY A 162 8.84 -33.28 -6.80
C GLY A 162 8.12 -32.81 -8.07
N LYS A 163 6.94 -32.18 -7.95
CA LYS A 163 6.14 -31.69 -9.08
C LYS A 163 6.35 -30.20 -9.31
N ASP A 164 6.17 -29.78 -10.56
CA ASP A 164 6.21 -28.36 -10.94
C ASP A 164 5.12 -27.54 -10.20
N PRO A 165 5.51 -26.50 -9.44
CA PRO A 165 4.60 -25.54 -8.81
C PRO A 165 3.54 -24.95 -9.74
N TYR A 166 3.86 -24.69 -11.01
CA TYR A 166 2.94 -24.07 -11.94
C TYR A 166 1.76 -24.99 -12.30
N ILE A 167 1.99 -26.30 -12.33
CA ILE A 167 0.92 -27.29 -12.53
C ILE A 167 -0.05 -27.26 -11.35
N ALA A 168 0.43 -27.09 -10.12
CA ALA A 168 -0.43 -26.98 -8.95
C ALA A 168 -1.29 -25.71 -8.99
N MET A 169 -0.70 -24.56 -9.34
CA MET A 169 -1.46 -23.33 -9.55
C MET A 169 -2.49 -23.45 -10.69
N LEU A 170 -2.12 -24.11 -11.78
CA LEU A 170 -3.02 -24.34 -12.91
C LEU A 170 -4.22 -25.18 -12.49
N LYS A 171 -4.02 -26.21 -11.65
CA LYS A 171 -5.11 -27.01 -11.07
C LYS A 171 -6.01 -26.15 -10.20
N TYR A 172 -5.44 -25.38 -9.27
CA TYR A 172 -6.20 -24.48 -8.39
C TYR A 172 -7.10 -23.51 -9.18
N ARG A 173 -6.58 -22.89 -10.25
CA ARG A 173 -7.34 -21.99 -11.11
C ARG A 173 -8.53 -22.65 -11.80
N ASN A 174 -8.49 -23.97 -12.03
CA ASN A 174 -9.55 -24.74 -12.69
C ASN A 174 -10.44 -25.54 -11.73
N THR A 175 -10.14 -25.54 -10.42
CA THR A 175 -10.96 -26.21 -9.41
C THR A 175 -12.14 -25.31 -9.06
N PRO A 176 -13.39 -25.76 -9.28
CA PRO A 176 -14.58 -25.02 -8.85
C PRO A 176 -14.66 -24.99 -7.32
N LEU A 177 -15.22 -23.90 -6.78
CA LEU A 177 -15.59 -23.83 -5.37
C LEU A 177 -16.99 -24.42 -5.17
N GLU A 178 -17.36 -24.71 -3.92
CA GLU A 178 -18.71 -25.18 -3.61
C GLU A 178 -19.76 -24.20 -4.17
N ASN A 179 -20.57 -24.68 -5.13
CA ASN A 179 -21.60 -23.92 -5.85
C ASN A 179 -21.12 -22.71 -6.69
N ILE A 180 -19.82 -22.48 -6.83
CA ILE A 180 -19.23 -21.37 -7.60
C ILE A 180 -18.29 -21.91 -8.68
N ASP A 181 -18.33 -21.29 -9.86
CA ASP A 181 -17.40 -21.61 -10.95
C ASP A 181 -15.92 -21.41 -10.55
N SER A 182 -15.02 -22.09 -11.23
CA SER A 182 -13.59 -22.00 -10.94
C SER A 182 -13.03 -20.58 -11.17
N PRO A 183 -11.92 -20.19 -10.51
CA PRO A 183 -11.32 -18.88 -10.69
C PRO A 183 -11.06 -18.50 -12.16
N ALA A 184 -10.58 -19.43 -12.98
CA ALA A 184 -10.34 -19.20 -14.41
C ALA A 184 -11.64 -18.97 -15.19
N GLN A 185 -12.73 -19.64 -14.82
CA GLN A 185 -14.04 -19.40 -15.43
C GLN A 185 -14.61 -18.05 -15.02
N LEU A 186 -14.44 -17.64 -13.77
CA LEU A 186 -14.91 -16.33 -13.30
C LEU A 186 -14.17 -15.17 -13.97
N LEU A 187 -12.86 -15.32 -14.16
CA LEU A 187 -12.00 -14.27 -14.71
C LEU A 187 -11.99 -14.26 -16.25
N MET A 188 -11.89 -15.43 -16.88
CA MET A 188 -11.66 -15.57 -18.33
C MET A 188 -12.86 -16.18 -19.07
N ASN A 189 -13.98 -16.46 -18.37
CA ASN A 189 -15.17 -17.11 -18.93
C ASN A 189 -14.88 -18.44 -19.64
N ARG A 190 -13.75 -19.09 -19.36
CA ARG A 190 -13.30 -20.33 -20.00
C ARG A 190 -12.56 -21.23 -19.02
N ARG A 191 -12.49 -22.53 -19.33
CA ARG A 191 -11.62 -23.47 -18.59
C ARG A 191 -10.25 -23.53 -19.26
N LEU A 192 -9.18 -23.60 -18.47
CA LEU A 192 -7.83 -23.76 -19.01
C LEU A 192 -7.56 -25.23 -19.31
N ARG A 193 -6.70 -25.49 -20.29
CA ARG A 193 -6.24 -26.84 -20.60
C ARG A 193 -5.36 -27.33 -19.45
N THR A 194 -5.69 -28.47 -18.88
CA THR A 194 -4.90 -29.12 -17.83
C THR A 194 -4.30 -30.42 -18.36
N THR A 195 -3.57 -31.14 -17.51
CA THR A 195 -3.06 -32.48 -17.81
C THR A 195 -4.18 -33.52 -17.96
N ILE A 196 -5.40 -33.22 -17.49
CA ILE A 196 -6.55 -34.11 -17.63
C ILE A 196 -7.19 -33.91 -19.02
N PRO A 197 -7.37 -34.99 -19.81
CA PRO A 197 -7.99 -34.89 -21.12
C PRO A 197 -9.41 -34.32 -20.98
N THR A 198 -9.67 -33.24 -21.72
CA THR A 198 -10.93 -32.49 -21.65
C THR A 198 -11.45 -32.23 -23.06
N ILE A 199 -12.77 -32.28 -23.24
CA ILE A 199 -13.44 -32.00 -24.51
C ILE A 199 -13.14 -30.55 -24.95
N LYS A 200 -12.71 -30.37 -26.20
CA LYS A 200 -12.34 -29.05 -26.78
C LYS A 200 -13.44 -27.99 -26.62
N ASN A 201 -14.71 -28.38 -26.71
CA ASN A 201 -15.85 -27.47 -26.52
C ASN A 201 -15.95 -26.87 -25.10
N ARG A 202 -15.38 -27.52 -24.07
CA ARG A 202 -15.35 -26.96 -22.70
C ARG A 202 -14.24 -25.92 -22.50
N LEU A 203 -13.27 -25.86 -23.42
CA LEU A 203 -12.18 -24.87 -23.40
C LEU A 203 -12.58 -23.55 -24.06
N LYS A 204 -13.66 -23.56 -24.87
CA LYS A 204 -14.21 -22.34 -25.48
C LYS A 204 -14.83 -21.44 -24.42
N PRO A 205 -14.72 -20.11 -24.56
CA PRO A 205 -15.35 -19.19 -23.64
C PRO A 205 -16.87 -19.35 -23.70
N LYS A 206 -17.50 -19.40 -22.53
CA LYS A 206 -18.94 -19.34 -22.37
C LYS A 206 -19.27 -18.09 -21.60
N CYS A 207 -20.19 -17.27 -22.12
CA CYS A 207 -20.76 -16.18 -21.34
C CYS A 207 -21.53 -16.80 -20.18
N GLY A 208 -20.94 -16.79 -18.98
CA GLY A 208 -21.63 -17.21 -17.77
C GLY A 208 -22.74 -16.22 -17.41
N ASN A 209 -23.80 -16.69 -16.77
CA ASN A 209 -24.82 -15.83 -16.18
C ASN A 209 -24.22 -15.09 -14.97
N LEU A 210 -23.52 -13.98 -15.20
CA LEU A 210 -22.86 -13.16 -14.18
C LEU A 210 -23.81 -12.84 -13.01
N LYS A 211 -25.08 -12.54 -13.32
CA LYS A 211 -26.13 -12.27 -12.33
C LYS A 211 -26.35 -13.44 -11.37
N ASN A 212 -26.36 -14.67 -11.87
CA ASN A 212 -26.55 -15.86 -11.03
C ASN A 212 -25.33 -16.11 -10.14
N THR A 213 -24.12 -15.96 -10.69
CA THR A 213 -22.89 -16.10 -9.93
C THR A 213 -22.79 -15.05 -8.82
N GLN A 214 -23.13 -13.80 -9.12
CA GLN A 214 -23.19 -12.72 -8.13
C GLN A 214 -24.21 -13.02 -7.02
N ARG A 215 -25.40 -13.54 -7.38
CA ARG A 215 -26.41 -13.97 -6.39
C ARG A 215 -25.88 -15.05 -5.46
N LYS A 216 -25.22 -16.08 -6.01
CA LYS A 216 -24.61 -17.16 -5.22
C LYS A 216 -23.50 -16.65 -4.29
N MET A 217 -22.62 -15.78 -4.78
CA MET A 217 -21.58 -15.15 -3.96
C MET A 217 -22.18 -14.29 -2.84
N LYS A 218 -23.24 -13.53 -3.13
CA LYS A 218 -23.94 -12.71 -2.13
C LYS A 218 -24.58 -13.60 -1.05
N GLN A 219 -25.21 -14.70 -1.44
CA GLN A 219 -25.81 -15.65 -0.51
C GLN A 219 -24.76 -16.31 0.40
N GLN A 220 -23.59 -16.69 -0.14
CA GLN A 220 -22.50 -17.21 0.69
C GLN A 220 -21.96 -16.18 1.67
N LYS A 221 -21.80 -14.92 1.25
CA LYS A 221 -21.41 -13.83 2.15
C LYS A 221 -22.45 -13.59 3.25
N MET A 222 -23.74 -13.65 2.91
CA MET A 222 -24.83 -13.53 3.90
C MET A 222 -24.80 -14.68 4.91
N ASN A 223 -24.62 -15.92 4.45
CA ASN A 223 -24.52 -17.08 5.34
C ASN A 223 -23.29 -16.95 6.25
N GLN A 224 -22.11 -16.60 5.71
CA GLN A 224 -20.91 -16.35 6.51
C GLN A 224 -21.13 -15.23 7.54
N LYS A 225 -21.79 -14.14 7.16
CA LYS A 225 -22.17 -13.07 8.08
C LYS A 225 -23.08 -13.60 9.21
N GLN A 226 -24.11 -14.37 8.89
CA GLN A 226 -24.98 -14.97 9.91
C GLN A 226 -24.21 -15.87 10.89
N TYR A 227 -23.26 -16.67 10.42
CA TYR A 227 -22.42 -17.48 11.30
C TYR A 227 -21.47 -16.63 12.16
N TYR A 228 -20.90 -15.57 11.59
CA TYR A 228 -20.04 -14.64 12.33
C TYR A 228 -20.80 -13.87 13.40
N ASP A 229 -21.99 -13.36 13.05
CA ASP A 229 -22.85 -12.57 13.94
C ASP A 229 -23.31 -13.38 15.15
N LYS A 230 -23.49 -14.71 15.03
CA LYS A 230 -23.79 -15.59 16.17
C LYS A 230 -22.73 -15.57 17.28
N SER A 231 -21.46 -15.37 16.92
CA SER A 231 -20.34 -15.35 17.86
C SER A 231 -19.89 -13.93 18.21
N SER A 232 -20.44 -12.92 17.54
CA SER A 232 -19.96 -11.53 17.65
C SER A 232 -20.86 -10.73 18.58
N LYS A 233 -20.25 -9.90 19.43
CA LYS A 233 -20.99 -8.95 20.25
C LYS A 233 -21.28 -7.69 19.42
N PRO A 234 -22.51 -7.16 19.44
CA PRO A 234 -22.80 -5.88 18.80
C PRO A 234 -21.95 -4.80 19.48
N LEU A 235 -21.45 -3.83 18.69
CA LEU A 235 -20.84 -2.66 19.28
C LEU A 235 -21.93 -1.86 20.02
N PRO A 236 -21.68 -1.40 21.25
CA PRO A 236 -22.62 -0.54 21.95
C PRO A 236 -22.80 0.77 21.16
N ASP A 237 -24.03 1.28 21.14
CA ASP A 237 -24.34 2.57 20.52
C ASP A 237 -23.64 3.68 21.31
N TYR A 238 -22.49 4.13 20.82
CA TYR A 238 -21.85 5.34 21.32
C TYR A 238 -22.62 6.54 20.78
N ASN A 239 -23.44 7.14 21.62
CA ASN A 239 -24.01 8.45 21.35
C ASN A 239 -22.85 9.46 21.37
N LEU A 240 -22.42 9.93 20.19
CA LEU A 240 -21.28 10.84 20.01
C LEU A 240 -21.38 12.15 20.82
N MET A 241 -22.54 12.44 21.40
CA MET A 241 -22.81 13.61 22.23
C MET A 241 -22.16 13.53 23.63
N THR A 242 -21.89 12.35 24.19
CA THR A 242 -21.37 12.22 25.57
C THR A 242 -19.84 12.30 25.68
N LEU A 243 -19.12 12.31 24.56
CA LEU A 243 -17.64 12.40 24.54
C LEU A 243 -17.11 13.82 24.73
N TYR A 244 -17.98 14.84 24.73
CA TYR A 244 -17.64 16.23 25.02
C TYR A 244 -17.99 16.67 26.45
N ASP A 245 -18.38 15.74 27.32
CA ASP A 245 -18.55 16.06 28.74
C ASP A 245 -17.18 15.97 29.44
N SER A 246 -16.48 17.10 29.46
CA SER A 246 -15.12 17.33 29.97
C SER A 246 -14.90 16.95 31.45
N SER A 247 -15.94 16.47 32.13
CA SER A 247 -16.00 16.20 33.57
C SER A 247 -15.64 14.76 33.96
N THR A 248 -15.65 13.81 33.01
CA THR A 248 -15.44 12.37 33.33
C THR A 248 -13.97 11.91 33.21
N ILE A 249 -13.15 12.59 32.41
CA ILE A 249 -11.77 12.16 32.10
C ILE A 249 -10.80 12.37 33.28
N LEU A 250 -11.16 13.20 34.27
CA LEU A 250 -10.29 13.50 35.41
C LEU A 250 -10.44 12.57 36.62
N LYS A 251 -11.39 11.61 36.63
CA LYS A 251 -11.65 10.77 37.82
C LYS A 251 -10.99 9.39 37.82
N GLU A 252 -10.47 8.89 36.70
CA GLU A 252 -9.89 7.53 36.65
C GLU A 252 -8.36 7.45 36.83
N ASN A 253 -7.64 8.59 36.82
CA ASN A 253 -6.16 8.59 36.91
C ASN A 253 -5.60 8.93 38.30
N GLY A 254 -6.43 9.01 39.34
CA GLY A 254 -5.97 9.30 40.70
C GLY A 254 -6.33 8.19 41.67
N THR A 255 -5.41 7.24 41.90
CA THR A 255 -5.14 6.50 43.16
C THR A 255 -4.48 5.14 42.90
N LYS A 256 -3.18 5.14 42.57
CA LYS A 256 -2.26 4.06 42.94
C LYS A 256 -0.87 4.66 43.23
N GLU A 257 -0.76 5.33 44.37
CA GLU A 257 0.52 5.58 45.03
C GLU A 257 0.71 4.56 46.16
N LEU A 258 1.81 3.82 46.05
CA LEU A 258 2.75 3.44 47.11
C LEU A 258 2.19 3.07 48.50
N SER A 259 2.11 1.76 48.74
CA SER A 259 2.54 1.09 49.99
C SER A 259 2.64 -0.41 49.78
#